data_AF-A0A814DZV9-F1
#
_entry.id   AF-A0A814DZV9-F1
#
_cell.length_a   1.000
_cell.length_b   1.000
_cell.length_c   1.000
_cell.angle_alpha   90.00
_cell.angle_beta   90.00
_cell.angle_gamma   90.00
#
_symmetry.space_group_name_H-M   'P 1'
#
loop_
_entity.id
_entity.type
_entity.pdbx_description
1 polymer ?
#
loop_
_entity_poly.entity_id
_entity_poly.type
_entity_poly.pdbx_seq_one_letter_code
_entity_poly.pdbx_strand_id
1 'polypeptide(L)'
;MADRSSDQTVIRRTIIERGIRSVNDNQSGSRAAVEAMRNFHHQHEEEKREMRDLNQKFSAYLDRVKFLETQNRKLQAQLDELKQKWGFDSGKVKEQYDQALVNLRKQIDDVTRDKALAELRAKRAEYDASLIKHQTDFANELVNLDRNRFAMLKQQLEGSGSELDALRGRYEDKKQEIERSKNEVKRLLEQLENLKNEFDSESMARVMIQNELQTLEEQLAFMKAIHEEERNELASLGTLPIDVDPQGNFIVIENAGSTGKDQDMKGWSLRRKIDNKEDLVYKFPENFVLKSRSRLRILSRNASKGSINEKETLVADSVQTWGTGSNMITRLLDDKGDEKAVFNQRFQ
;
A
#
# COMPACT_ATOMS: atom_id res chain seq x y z
N MET A 1 -0.36 132.90 3.96
CA MET A 1 0.34 133.43 5.14
C MET A 1 1.83 133.46 4.79
N ALA A 2 2.35 134.39 3.98
CA ALA A 2 2.46 135.83 4.22
C ALA A 2 3.04 136.13 5.60
N ASP A 3 4.37 136.25 5.68
CA ASP A 3 4.94 137.49 6.21
C ASP A 3 6.35 137.74 5.63
N ARG A 4 6.49 138.87 4.93
CA ARG A 4 7.74 139.47 4.48
C ARG A 4 7.86 140.76 5.29
N SER A 5 8.91 140.92 6.07
CA SER A 5 9.33 142.25 6.51
C SER A 5 10.80 142.44 6.18
N SER A 6 11.01 143.35 5.24
CA SER A 6 12.29 143.86 4.77
C SER A 6 12.52 145.17 5.51
N ASP A 7 13.62 145.31 6.24
CA ASP A 7 14.00 146.60 6.80
C ASP A 7 15.36 147.04 6.27
N GLN A 8 15.33 148.17 5.56
CA GLN A 8 16.43 148.76 4.81
C GLN A 8 17.32 149.64 5.70
N THR A 9 18.57 149.68 5.25
CA THR A 9 19.75 150.41 5.72
C THR A 9 19.57 151.93 5.74
N VAL A 10 20.16 152.62 6.73
CA VAL A 10 20.53 154.05 6.58
C VAL A 10 21.91 154.30 7.21
N ILE A 11 22.92 154.49 6.35
CA ILE A 11 24.24 155.02 6.68
C ILE A 11 24.20 156.54 6.46
N ARG A 12 24.51 157.35 7.48
CA ARG A 12 24.71 158.81 7.33
C ARG A 12 26.18 159.15 7.52
N ARG A 13 26.74 159.73 6.45
CA ARG A 13 28.10 160.25 6.29
C ARG A 13 28.03 161.77 6.50
N THR A 14 28.83 162.34 7.41
CA THR A 14 28.96 163.80 7.56
C THR A 14 30.38 164.24 7.23
N ILE A 15 30.45 165.28 6.43
CA ILE A 15 31.61 165.82 5.70
C ILE A 15 32.39 166.81 6.56
N ILE A 16 33.71 166.87 6.33
CA ILE A 16 34.72 167.73 6.95
C ILE A 16 34.75 169.09 6.23
N GLU A 17 34.80 170.21 6.95
CA GLU A 17 35.35 171.47 6.42
C GLU A 17 36.23 172.20 7.45
N ARG A 18 37.41 172.62 6.98
CA ARG A 18 38.42 173.43 7.68
C ARG A 18 38.14 174.92 7.43
N GLY A 19 38.38 175.76 8.44
CA GLY A 19 38.46 177.21 8.30
C GLY A 19 39.68 177.78 9.06
N ILE A 20 40.58 178.43 8.33
CA ILE A 20 41.76 179.17 8.82
C ILE A 20 41.45 180.67 8.72
N ARG A 21 41.70 181.47 9.78
CA ARG A 21 42.02 182.93 9.76
C ARG A 21 42.78 183.24 11.07
N SER A 22 44.06 183.67 11.07
CA SER A 22 44.72 184.93 10.66
C SER A 22 44.77 186.01 11.77
N VAL A 23 45.94 185.99 12.44
CA VAL A 23 46.86 187.03 12.98
C VAL A 23 46.45 188.51 13.08
N ASN A 24 46.70 189.09 14.27
CA ASN A 24 47.41 190.37 14.56
C ASN A 24 47.36 190.63 16.10
N ASP A 25 48.34 191.16 16.82
CA ASP A 25 49.74 191.48 16.59
C ASP A 25 50.40 191.81 17.97
N ASN A 26 51.73 191.77 18.01
CA ASN A 26 52.68 192.42 18.96
C ASN A 26 53.10 191.83 20.35
N GLN A 27 54.37 191.39 20.32
CA GLN A 27 55.54 191.74 21.18
C GLN A 27 55.89 190.96 22.47
N SER A 28 56.86 190.03 22.27
CA SER A 28 58.19 189.92 22.91
C SER A 28 58.40 189.25 24.30
N GLY A 29 59.15 188.13 24.29
CA GLY A 29 59.88 187.60 25.47
C GLY A 29 60.40 186.16 25.30
N SER A 30 61.71 185.97 25.11
CA SER A 30 62.39 184.71 24.73
C SER A 30 62.78 183.81 25.93
N ARG A 31 62.27 182.56 25.98
CA ARG A 31 62.89 181.33 26.57
C ARG A 31 62.04 180.04 26.50
N ALA A 32 60.75 180.10 26.12
CA ALA A 32 59.81 178.97 26.17
C ALA A 32 59.79 178.02 24.94
N ALA A 33 60.46 178.37 23.83
CA ALA A 33 60.29 177.65 22.56
C ALA A 33 61.04 176.30 22.47
N VAL A 34 62.09 176.08 23.26
CA VAL A 34 62.97 174.89 23.14
C VAL A 34 62.41 173.68 23.92
N GLU A 35 61.64 173.92 24.98
CA GLU A 35 61.06 172.87 25.83
C GLU A 35 59.82 172.22 25.19
N ALA A 36 59.05 172.99 24.40
CA ALA A 36 57.87 172.50 23.69
C ALA A 36 58.19 171.48 22.58
N MET A 37 59.34 171.59 21.92
CA MET A 37 59.68 170.75 20.77
C MET A 37 60.13 169.33 21.18
N ARG A 38 60.75 169.20 22.36
CA ARG A 38 61.17 167.90 22.92
C ARG A 38 59.98 167.07 23.39
N ASN A 39 58.98 167.72 23.99
CA ASN A 39 57.74 167.10 24.43
C ASN A 39 56.92 166.59 23.24
N PHE A 40 56.82 167.37 22.16
CA PHE A 40 56.13 166.93 20.94
C PHE A 40 56.77 165.69 20.32
N HIS A 41 58.10 165.59 20.30
CA HIS A 41 58.79 164.43 19.73
C HIS A 41 58.61 163.17 20.59
N HIS A 42 58.63 163.32 21.91
CA HIS A 42 58.40 162.21 22.83
C HIS A 42 56.95 161.69 22.70
N GLN A 43 55.98 162.61 22.65
CA GLN A 43 54.57 162.30 22.46
C GLN A 43 54.33 161.62 21.11
N HIS A 44 54.99 162.07 20.04
CA HIS A 44 54.89 161.42 18.73
C HIS A 44 55.48 160.01 18.71
N GLU A 45 56.60 159.76 19.41
CA GLU A 45 57.21 158.42 19.51
C GLU A 45 56.42 157.48 20.42
N GLU A 46 55.80 158.00 21.49
CA GLU A 46 54.85 157.26 22.32
C GLU A 46 53.62 156.84 21.52
N GLU A 47 52.97 157.76 20.80
CA GLU A 47 51.85 157.45 19.90
C GLU A 47 52.24 156.40 18.84
N LYS A 48 53.46 156.48 18.30
CA LYS A 48 53.97 155.53 17.31
C LYS A 48 54.29 154.16 17.90
N ARG A 49 54.63 154.09 19.20
CA ARG A 49 54.79 152.83 19.94
C ARG A 49 53.42 152.24 20.26
N GLU A 50 52.47 153.05 20.72
CA GLU A 50 51.09 152.62 20.96
C GLU A 50 50.44 152.11 19.67
N MET A 51 50.63 152.79 18.54
CA MET A 51 50.16 152.31 17.23
C MET A 51 50.82 151.01 16.80
N ARG A 52 52.09 150.78 17.15
CA ARG A 52 52.77 149.49 16.90
C ARG A 52 52.20 148.38 17.78
N ASP A 53 52.00 148.64 19.07
CA ASP A 53 51.42 147.69 20.03
C ASP A 53 49.97 147.34 19.66
N LEU A 54 49.20 148.34 19.24
CA LEU A 54 47.85 148.18 18.76
C LEU A 54 47.82 147.36 17.46
N ASN A 55 48.72 147.63 16.51
CA ASN A 55 48.84 146.83 15.29
C ASN A 55 49.29 145.39 15.56
N GLN A 56 50.17 145.16 16.54
CA GLN A 56 50.58 143.81 16.93
C GLN A 56 49.41 143.05 17.57
N LYS A 57 48.62 143.71 18.43
CA LYS A 57 47.38 143.15 18.97
C LYS A 57 46.38 142.86 17.85
N PHE A 58 46.18 143.80 16.92
CA PHE A 58 45.33 143.57 15.75
C PHE A 58 45.81 142.39 14.90
N SER A 59 47.12 142.25 14.67
CA SER A 59 47.67 141.10 13.93
C SER A 59 47.38 139.78 14.65
N ALA A 60 47.60 139.71 15.97
CA ALA A 60 47.30 138.52 16.76
C ALA A 60 45.80 138.18 16.75
N TYR A 61 44.93 139.19 16.84
CA TYR A 61 43.48 139.01 16.69
C TYR A 61 43.13 138.53 15.28
N LEU A 62 43.75 139.07 14.24
CA LEU A 62 43.47 138.74 12.85
C LEU A 62 43.93 137.31 12.51
N ASP A 63 45.05 136.86 13.04
CA ASP A 63 45.51 135.47 12.93
C ASP A 63 44.60 134.52 13.73
N ARG A 64 44.12 134.94 14.91
CA ARG A 64 43.13 134.17 15.67
C ARG A 64 41.80 134.06 14.92
N VAL A 65 41.34 135.13 14.29
CA VAL A 65 40.14 135.14 13.45
C VAL A 65 40.34 134.22 12.25
N LYS A 66 41.46 134.30 11.52
CA LYS A 66 41.77 133.39 10.41
C LYS A 66 41.81 131.92 10.84
N PHE A 67 42.41 131.62 11.99
CA PHE A 67 42.45 130.27 12.55
C PHE A 67 41.03 129.77 12.90
N LEU A 68 40.23 130.61 13.56
CA LEU A 68 38.84 130.28 13.88
C LEU A 68 37.98 130.15 12.63
N GLU A 69 38.19 130.96 11.60
CA GLU A 69 37.52 130.86 10.31
C GLU A 69 37.87 129.56 9.58
N THR A 70 39.15 129.16 9.58
CA THR A 70 39.56 127.88 8.99
C THR A 70 39.03 126.69 9.79
N GLN A 71 39.01 126.76 11.13
CA GLN A 71 38.40 125.73 11.95
C GLN A 71 36.87 125.66 11.75
N ASN A 72 36.17 126.79 11.69
CA ASN A 72 34.75 126.83 11.39
C ASN A 72 34.46 126.27 10.00
N ARG A 73 35.27 126.58 8.98
CA ARG A 73 35.13 125.95 7.65
C ARG A 73 35.32 124.43 7.70
N LYS A 74 36.31 123.93 8.46
CA LYS A 74 36.54 122.50 8.62
C LYS A 74 35.39 121.80 9.35
N LEU A 75 34.92 122.38 10.46
CA LEU A 75 33.78 121.87 11.21
C LEU A 75 32.51 121.91 10.38
N GLN A 76 32.31 122.95 9.57
CA GLN A 76 31.19 123.04 8.64
C GLN A 76 31.25 121.93 7.59
N ALA A 77 32.42 121.69 6.98
CA ALA A 77 32.59 120.60 6.02
C ALA A 77 32.35 119.21 6.64
N GLN A 78 32.82 118.98 7.87
CA GLN A 78 32.56 117.73 8.60
C GLN A 78 31.08 117.58 8.98
N LEU A 79 30.41 118.67 9.35
CA LEU A 79 28.98 118.68 9.63
C LEU A 79 28.16 118.39 8.37
N ASP A 80 28.54 118.97 7.23
CA ASP A 80 27.89 118.75 5.95
C ASP A 80 28.09 117.30 5.47
N GLU A 81 29.30 116.73 5.64
CA GLU A 81 29.58 115.31 5.35
C GLU A 81 28.78 114.37 6.26
N LEU A 82 28.74 114.64 7.57
CA LEU A 82 27.95 113.84 8.51
C LEU A 82 26.46 113.95 8.20
N LYS A 83 25.93 115.13 7.88
CA LYS A 83 24.54 115.31 7.46
C LYS A 83 24.21 114.55 6.18
N GLN A 84 25.15 114.44 5.24
CA GLN A 84 24.97 113.68 4.01
C GLN A 84 24.93 112.16 4.27
N LYS A 85 25.79 111.66 5.17
CA LYS A 85 25.81 110.23 5.57
C LYS A 85 24.67 109.87 6.51
N TRP A 86 24.21 110.85 7.31
CA TRP A 86 23.08 110.69 8.21
C TRP A 86 21.81 110.41 7.40
N GLY A 87 21.19 109.27 7.67
CA GLY A 87 20.06 108.77 6.88
C GLY A 87 20.46 107.88 5.70
N PHE A 88 21.60 108.13 5.03
CA PHE A 88 22.06 107.27 3.92
C PHE A 88 22.50 105.89 4.42
N ASP A 89 23.37 105.84 5.44
CA ASP A 89 23.82 104.55 6.01
C ASP A 89 22.66 103.79 6.68
N SER A 90 21.73 104.52 7.30
CA SER A 90 20.51 103.94 7.86
C SER A 90 19.58 103.39 6.78
N GLY A 91 19.43 104.11 5.66
CA GLY A 91 18.64 103.68 4.50
C GLY A 91 19.23 102.43 3.83
N LYS A 92 20.56 102.39 3.65
CA LYS A 92 21.26 101.23 3.07
C LYS A 92 21.14 99.98 3.94
N VAL A 93 21.28 100.13 5.26
CA VAL A 93 21.08 99.02 6.20
C VAL A 93 19.63 98.55 6.16
N LYS A 94 18.67 99.48 6.15
CA LYS A 94 17.25 99.15 6.02
C LYS A 94 16.96 98.40 4.73
N GLU A 95 17.47 98.85 3.59
CA GLU A 95 17.30 98.19 2.29
C GLU A 95 17.86 96.76 2.28
N GLN A 96 19.04 96.54 2.87
CA GLN A 96 19.62 95.20 3.00
C GLN A 96 18.75 94.28 3.86
N TYR A 97 18.21 94.77 4.98
CA TYR A 97 17.30 93.99 5.83
C TYR A 97 15.95 93.76 5.16
N ASP A 98 15.39 94.76 4.48
CA ASP A 98 14.13 94.63 3.74
C ASP A 98 14.27 93.59 2.62
N GLN A 99 15.38 93.59 1.88
CA GLN A 99 15.68 92.57 0.87
C GLN A 99 15.87 91.18 1.50
N ALA A 100 16.57 91.08 2.63
CA ALA A 100 16.73 89.83 3.36
C ALA A 100 15.38 89.28 3.87
N LEU A 101 14.49 90.15 4.36
CA LEU A 101 13.14 89.80 4.79
C LEU A 101 12.28 89.30 3.62
N VAL A 102 12.34 89.95 2.46
CA VAL A 102 11.66 89.50 1.23
C VAL A 102 12.18 88.12 0.81
N ASN A 103 13.50 87.92 0.82
CA ASN A 103 14.10 86.64 0.46
C ASN A 103 13.71 85.53 1.44
N LEU A 104 13.74 85.79 2.75
CA LEU A 104 13.31 84.84 3.78
C LEU A 104 11.83 84.49 3.65
N ARG A 105 10.95 85.46 3.39
CA ARG A 105 9.53 85.21 3.13
C ARG A 105 9.33 84.31 1.91
N LYS A 106 10.03 84.59 0.82
CA LYS A 106 9.99 83.75 -0.39
C LYS A 106 10.44 82.31 -0.10
N GLN A 107 11.52 82.14 0.66
CA GLN A 107 11.99 80.80 1.07
C GLN A 107 10.96 80.07 1.93
N ILE A 108 10.28 80.76 2.85
CA ILE A 108 9.18 80.18 3.64
C ILE A 108 8.05 79.71 2.72
N ASP A 109 7.63 80.53 1.75
CA ASP A 109 6.57 80.18 0.82
C ASP A 109 6.95 78.97 -0.05
N ASP A 110 8.20 78.93 -0.55
CA ASP A 110 8.72 77.84 -1.36
C ASP A 110 8.82 76.54 -0.55
N VAL A 111 9.39 76.57 0.65
CA VAL A 111 9.46 75.40 1.56
C VAL A 111 8.06 74.93 1.97
N THR A 112 7.12 75.85 2.21
CA THR A 112 5.74 75.50 2.56
C THR A 112 5.04 74.80 1.39
N ARG A 113 5.25 75.28 0.16
CA ARG A 113 4.75 74.64 -1.06
C ARG A 113 5.34 73.25 -1.25
N ASP A 114 6.66 73.13 -1.12
CA ASP A 114 7.37 71.85 -1.29
C ASP A 114 6.96 70.83 -0.23
N LYS A 115 6.79 71.27 1.03
CA LYS A 115 6.26 70.44 2.11
C LYS A 115 4.85 69.94 1.80
N ALA A 116 3.94 70.82 1.37
CA ALA A 116 2.58 70.42 1.01
C ALA A 116 2.55 69.41 -0.16
N LEU A 117 3.41 69.60 -1.17
CA LEU A 117 3.56 68.66 -2.28
C LEU A 117 4.13 67.32 -1.83
N ALA A 118 5.12 67.31 -0.94
CA ALA A 118 5.71 66.10 -0.38
C ALA A 118 4.70 65.32 0.47
N GLU A 119 3.93 66.00 1.32
CA GLU A 119 2.87 65.37 2.13
C GLU A 119 1.78 64.75 1.25
N LEU A 120 1.38 65.42 0.17
CA LEU A 120 0.40 64.88 -0.77
C LEU A 120 0.95 63.66 -1.52
N ARG A 121 2.23 63.66 -1.91
CA ARG A 121 2.89 62.49 -2.51
C ARG A 121 2.98 61.32 -1.52
N ALA A 122 3.34 61.59 -0.27
CA ALA A 122 3.41 60.57 0.78
C ALA A 122 2.04 59.91 1.00
N LYS A 123 0.97 60.70 1.14
CA LYS A 123 -0.40 60.18 1.29
C LYS A 123 -0.85 59.33 0.10
N ARG A 124 -0.51 59.72 -1.13
CA ARG A 124 -0.80 58.92 -2.33
C ARG A 124 -0.04 57.60 -2.30
N ALA A 125 1.26 57.63 -1.99
CA ALA A 125 2.07 56.42 -1.89
C ALA A 125 1.57 55.47 -0.79
N GLU A 126 1.13 56.00 0.36
CA GLU A 126 0.51 55.21 1.44
C GLU A 126 -0.79 54.54 0.99
N TYR A 127 -1.65 55.27 0.27
CA TYR A 127 -2.88 54.72 -0.29
C TYR A 127 -2.59 53.60 -1.29
N ASP A 128 -1.66 53.83 -2.23
CA ASP A 128 -1.26 52.84 -3.23
C ASP A 128 -0.65 51.59 -2.57
N ALA A 129 0.20 51.77 -1.55
CA ALA A 129 0.77 50.67 -0.78
C ALA A 129 -0.32 49.86 -0.05
N SER A 130 -1.32 50.53 0.54
CA SER A 130 -2.45 49.86 1.18
C SER A 130 -3.29 49.07 0.18
N LEU A 131 -3.52 49.61 -1.01
CA LEU A 131 -4.26 48.94 -2.07
C LEU A 131 -3.52 47.69 -2.56
N ILE A 132 -2.23 47.81 -2.87
CA ILE A 132 -1.39 46.69 -3.30
C ILE A 132 -1.32 45.62 -2.22
N LYS A 133 -1.20 46.01 -0.94
CA LYS A 133 -1.22 45.07 0.18
C LYS A 133 -2.52 44.27 0.21
N HIS A 134 -3.67 44.93 0.13
CA HIS A 134 -4.96 44.24 0.13
C HIS A 134 -5.11 43.29 -1.07
N GLN A 135 -4.65 43.70 -2.25
CA GLN A 135 -4.64 42.83 -3.44
C GLN A 135 -3.73 41.60 -3.24
N THR A 136 -2.56 41.80 -2.63
CA THR A 136 -1.59 40.73 -2.36
C THR A 136 -2.13 39.76 -1.32
N ASP A 137 -2.74 40.26 -0.25
CA ASP A 137 -3.36 39.44 0.80
C ASP A 137 -4.50 38.58 0.22
N PHE A 138 -5.34 39.17 -0.64
CA PHE A 138 -6.40 38.43 -1.34
C PHE A 138 -5.84 37.36 -2.29
N ALA A 139 -4.81 37.69 -3.06
CA ALA A 139 -4.16 36.73 -3.95
C ALA A 139 -3.52 35.56 -3.17
N ASN A 140 -2.86 35.86 -2.04
CA ASN A 140 -2.28 34.84 -1.17
C ASN A 140 -3.35 33.91 -0.59
N GLU A 141 -4.50 34.45 -0.18
CA GLU A 141 -5.61 33.63 0.32
C GLU A 141 -6.12 32.66 -0.76
N LEU A 142 -6.31 33.15 -1.99
CA LEU A 142 -6.72 32.30 -3.12
C LEU A 142 -5.69 31.20 -3.41
N VAL A 143 -4.40 31.55 -3.44
CA VAL A 143 -3.31 30.58 -3.64
C VAL A 143 -3.28 29.55 -2.51
N ASN A 144 -3.53 29.95 -1.26
CA ASN A 144 -3.59 29.02 -0.12
C ASN A 144 -4.77 28.05 -0.25
N LEU A 145 -5.95 28.54 -0.66
CA LEU A 145 -7.11 27.69 -0.92
C LEU A 145 -6.83 26.68 -2.04
N ASP A 146 -6.25 27.11 -3.14
CA ASP A 146 -5.86 26.23 -4.25
C ASP A 146 -4.80 25.22 -3.83
N ARG A 147 -3.81 25.63 -3.04
CA ARG A 147 -2.77 24.75 -2.49
C ARG A 147 -3.35 23.67 -1.59
N ASN A 148 -4.28 24.03 -0.71
CA ASN A 148 -4.96 23.08 0.17
C ASN A 148 -5.83 22.11 -0.63
N ARG A 149 -6.59 22.61 -1.61
CA ARG A 149 -7.40 21.77 -2.51
C ARG A 149 -6.54 20.81 -3.31
N PHE A 150 -5.42 21.28 -3.85
CA PHE A 150 -4.46 20.45 -4.57
C PHE A 150 -3.86 19.37 -3.66
N ALA A 151 -3.49 19.70 -2.42
CA ALA A 151 -2.98 18.73 -1.46
C ALA A 151 -4.00 17.61 -1.16
N MET A 152 -5.27 17.97 -0.95
CA MET A 152 -6.35 16.99 -0.74
C MET A 152 -6.56 16.09 -1.97
N LEU A 153 -6.64 16.68 -3.16
CA LEU A 153 -6.80 15.92 -4.41
C LEU A 153 -5.62 14.98 -4.66
N LYS A 154 -4.40 15.44 -4.36
CA LYS A 154 -3.20 14.62 -4.48
C LYS A 154 -3.23 13.43 -3.53
N GLN A 155 -3.60 13.65 -2.27
CA GLN A 155 -3.75 12.56 -1.29
C GLN A 155 -4.82 11.55 -1.74
N GLN A 156 -5.94 12.03 -2.29
CA GLN A 156 -7.02 11.17 -2.77
C GLN A 156 -6.60 10.34 -4.01
N LEU A 157 -5.79 10.93 -4.89
CA LEU A 157 -5.19 10.25 -6.04
C LEU A 157 -4.19 9.17 -5.60
N GLU A 158 -3.33 9.49 -4.63
CA GLU A 158 -2.38 8.53 -4.04
C GLU A 158 -3.12 7.36 -3.36
N GLY A 159 -4.18 7.66 -2.60
CA GLY A 159 -5.04 6.65 -2.00
C GLY A 159 -5.68 5.73 -3.04
N SER A 160 -6.29 6.31 -4.08
CA SER A 160 -6.88 5.54 -5.19
C SER A 160 -5.84 4.69 -5.94
N GLY A 161 -4.60 5.20 -6.09
CA GLY A 161 -3.48 4.45 -6.67
C GLY A 161 -3.15 3.21 -5.84
N SER A 162 -3.04 3.36 -4.51
CA SER A 162 -2.77 2.24 -3.61
C SER A 162 -3.88 1.17 -3.62
N GLU A 163 -5.15 1.59 -3.72
CA GLU A 163 -6.28 0.69 -3.84
C GLU A 163 -6.26 -0.09 -5.16
N LEU A 164 -5.91 0.58 -6.26
CA LEU A 164 -5.75 -0.06 -7.57
C LEU A 164 -4.63 -1.11 -7.56
N ASP A 165 -3.48 -0.81 -6.93
CA ASP A 165 -2.38 -1.76 -6.83
C ASP A 165 -2.75 -2.97 -5.93
N ALA A 166 -3.48 -2.74 -4.83
CA ALA A 166 -4.00 -3.82 -4.00
C ALA A 166 -5.03 -4.69 -4.74
N LEU A 167 -5.91 -4.08 -5.54
CA LEU A 167 -6.87 -4.82 -6.39
C LEU A 167 -6.15 -5.62 -7.49
N ARG A 168 -5.13 -5.05 -8.13
CA ARG A 168 -4.28 -5.74 -9.11
C ARG A 168 -3.58 -6.95 -8.50
N GLY A 169 -3.01 -6.80 -7.29
CA GLY A 169 -2.41 -7.92 -6.55
C GLY A 169 -3.41 -9.05 -6.31
N ARG A 170 -4.58 -8.73 -5.76
CA ARG A 170 -5.65 -9.72 -5.53
C ARG A 170 -6.13 -10.41 -6.81
N TYR A 171 -6.22 -9.67 -7.91
CA TYR A 171 -6.57 -10.24 -9.21
C TYR A 171 -5.52 -11.25 -9.69
N GLU A 172 -4.23 -10.92 -9.56
CA GLU A 172 -3.15 -11.82 -9.97
C GLU A 172 -3.09 -13.08 -9.08
N ASP A 173 -3.32 -12.93 -7.77
CA ASP A 173 -3.42 -14.07 -6.84
C ASP A 173 -4.57 -15.01 -7.24
N LYS A 174 -5.76 -14.47 -7.51
CA LYS A 174 -6.92 -15.26 -7.97
C LYS A 174 -6.67 -15.91 -9.32
N LYS A 175 -6.00 -15.22 -10.23
CA LYS A 175 -5.60 -15.78 -11.53
C LYS A 175 -4.64 -16.96 -11.36
N GLN A 176 -3.65 -16.86 -10.46
CA GLN A 176 -2.75 -17.96 -10.14
C GLN A 176 -3.48 -19.14 -9.47
N GLU A 177 -4.44 -18.88 -8.59
CA GLU A 177 -5.26 -19.92 -7.94
C GLU A 177 -6.12 -20.68 -8.97
N ILE A 178 -6.71 -19.96 -9.93
CA ILE A 178 -7.43 -20.57 -11.06
C ILE A 178 -6.48 -21.45 -11.88
N GLU A 179 -5.25 -21.01 -12.15
CA GLU A 179 -4.31 -21.80 -12.93
C GLU A 179 -3.84 -23.06 -12.18
N ARG A 180 -3.62 -22.96 -10.86
CA ARG A 180 -3.29 -24.13 -10.02
C ARG A 180 -4.44 -25.14 -9.99
N SER A 181 -5.68 -24.69 -9.80
CA SER A 181 -6.85 -25.57 -9.79
C SER A 181 -7.09 -26.24 -11.14
N LYS A 182 -6.89 -25.52 -12.26
CA LYS A 182 -6.93 -26.12 -13.60
C LYS A 182 -5.90 -27.24 -13.78
N ASN A 183 -4.66 -27.00 -13.36
CA ASN A 183 -3.60 -28.01 -13.44
C ASN A 183 -3.91 -29.24 -12.57
N GLU A 184 -4.49 -29.03 -11.39
CA GLU A 184 -4.90 -30.13 -10.51
C GLU A 184 -6.05 -30.94 -11.12
N VAL A 185 -7.06 -30.27 -11.68
CA VAL A 185 -8.15 -30.94 -12.41
C VAL A 185 -7.60 -31.77 -13.56
N LYS A 186 -6.66 -31.23 -14.34
CA LYS A 186 -6.00 -31.97 -15.43
C LYS A 186 -5.31 -33.23 -14.91
N ARG A 187 -4.52 -33.11 -13.83
CA ARG A 187 -3.82 -34.23 -13.18
C ARG A 187 -4.79 -35.32 -12.70
N LEU A 188 -5.90 -34.93 -12.06
CA LEU A 188 -6.90 -35.87 -11.57
C LEU A 188 -7.63 -36.58 -12.71
N LEU A 189 -7.89 -35.90 -13.84
CA LEU A 189 -8.46 -36.53 -15.03
C LEU A 189 -7.52 -37.59 -15.62
N GLU A 190 -6.22 -37.28 -15.73
CA GLU A 190 -5.21 -38.26 -16.18
C GLU A 190 -5.12 -39.47 -15.24
N GLN A 191 -5.19 -39.25 -13.92
CA GLN A 191 -5.23 -40.35 -12.95
C GLN A 191 -6.48 -41.22 -13.08
N LEU A 192 -7.65 -40.59 -13.29
CA LEU A 192 -8.91 -41.31 -13.47
C LEU A 192 -8.87 -42.17 -14.74
N GLU A 193 -8.33 -41.64 -15.83
CA GLU A 193 -8.14 -42.38 -17.08
C GLU A 193 -7.23 -43.60 -16.90
N ASN A 194 -6.11 -43.43 -16.19
CA ASN A 194 -5.21 -44.55 -15.88
C ASN A 194 -5.89 -45.63 -15.01
N LEU A 195 -6.57 -45.24 -13.93
CA LEU A 195 -7.30 -46.18 -13.06
C LEU A 195 -8.40 -46.92 -13.83
N LYS A 196 -9.07 -46.24 -14.75
CA LYS A 196 -10.07 -46.87 -15.62
C LYS A 196 -9.43 -47.94 -16.50
N ASN A 197 -8.30 -47.63 -17.13
CA ASN A 197 -7.58 -48.59 -17.97
C ASN A 197 -7.07 -49.79 -17.16
N GLU A 198 -6.57 -49.56 -15.95
CA GLU A 198 -6.17 -50.62 -15.02
C GLU A 198 -7.36 -51.51 -14.63
N PHE A 199 -8.50 -50.90 -14.28
CA PHE A 199 -9.72 -51.62 -13.94
C PHE A 199 -10.24 -52.48 -15.12
N ASP A 200 -10.22 -51.93 -16.33
CA ASP A 200 -10.63 -52.64 -17.53
C ASP A 200 -9.69 -53.84 -17.80
N SER A 201 -8.37 -53.66 -17.64
CA SER A 201 -7.38 -54.74 -17.73
C SER A 201 -7.62 -55.84 -16.69
N GLU A 202 -7.81 -55.46 -15.43
CA GLU A 202 -8.06 -56.41 -14.33
C GLU A 202 -9.39 -57.15 -14.52
N SER A 203 -10.40 -56.46 -15.04
CA SER A 203 -11.69 -57.08 -15.39
C SER A 203 -11.55 -58.10 -16.51
N MET A 204 -10.74 -57.82 -17.54
CA MET A 204 -10.42 -58.78 -18.59
C MET A 204 -9.66 -59.98 -18.04
N ALA A 205 -8.64 -59.76 -17.20
CA ALA A 205 -7.88 -60.83 -16.56
C ALA A 205 -8.78 -61.73 -15.69
N ARG A 206 -9.68 -61.14 -14.90
CA ARG A 206 -10.67 -61.89 -14.10
C ARG A 206 -11.54 -62.78 -14.97
N VAL A 207 -12.06 -62.25 -16.09
CA VAL A 207 -12.90 -63.03 -17.02
C VAL A 207 -12.11 -64.17 -17.66
N MET A 208 -10.85 -63.95 -18.03
CA MET A 208 -9.98 -65.01 -18.57
C MET A 208 -9.78 -66.14 -17.57
N ILE A 209 -9.40 -65.81 -16.32
CA ILE A 209 -9.21 -66.80 -15.25
C ILE A 209 -10.52 -67.55 -14.96
N GLN A 210 -11.66 -66.86 -14.98
CA GLN A 210 -12.95 -67.49 -14.77
C GLN A 210 -13.30 -68.49 -15.87
N ASN A 211 -12.98 -68.18 -17.13
CA ASN A 211 -13.15 -69.13 -18.25
C ASN A 211 -12.22 -70.34 -18.14
N GLU A 212 -10.97 -70.14 -17.71
CA GLU A 212 -10.03 -71.24 -17.46
C GLU A 212 -10.50 -72.14 -16.31
N LEU A 213 -10.97 -71.53 -15.21
CA LEU A 213 -11.54 -72.24 -14.08
C LEU A 213 -12.73 -73.09 -14.52
N GLN A 214 -13.66 -72.52 -15.28
CA GLN A 214 -14.81 -73.24 -15.82
C GLN A 214 -14.37 -74.43 -16.68
N THR A 215 -13.39 -74.21 -17.57
CA THR A 215 -12.85 -75.29 -18.42
C THR A 215 -12.27 -76.43 -17.58
N LEU A 216 -11.53 -76.11 -16.52
CA LEU A 216 -10.97 -77.09 -15.60
C LEU A 216 -12.05 -77.80 -14.77
N GLU A 217 -13.08 -77.09 -14.33
CA GLU A 217 -14.22 -77.67 -13.61
C GLU A 217 -14.98 -78.67 -14.50
N GLU A 218 -15.20 -78.32 -15.78
CA GLU A 218 -15.82 -79.22 -16.77
C GLU A 218 -14.95 -80.46 -17.03
N GLN A 219 -13.62 -80.30 -17.18
CA GLN A 219 -12.69 -81.42 -17.33
C GLN A 219 -12.68 -82.35 -16.10
N LEU A 220 -12.70 -81.76 -14.90
CA LEU A 220 -12.69 -82.51 -13.65
C LEU A 220 -14.02 -83.24 -13.43
N ALA A 221 -15.15 -82.62 -13.78
CA ALA A 221 -16.46 -83.27 -13.76
C ALA A 221 -16.51 -84.45 -14.74
N PHE A 222 -15.99 -84.28 -15.95
CA PHE A 222 -15.89 -85.34 -16.95
C PHE A 222 -15.02 -86.51 -16.45
N MET A 223 -13.83 -86.21 -15.91
CA MET A 223 -12.93 -87.24 -15.39
C MET A 223 -13.55 -88.01 -14.21
N LYS A 224 -14.25 -87.31 -13.30
CA LYS A 224 -14.99 -87.93 -12.21
C LYS A 224 -16.09 -88.87 -12.73
N ALA A 225 -16.84 -88.45 -13.75
CA ALA A 225 -17.89 -89.26 -14.35
C ALA A 225 -17.32 -90.55 -14.97
N ILE A 226 -16.22 -90.46 -15.72
CA ILE A 226 -15.53 -91.64 -16.28
C ILE A 226 -15.08 -92.58 -15.16
N HIS A 227 -14.37 -92.07 -14.14
CA HIS A 227 -13.89 -92.92 -13.06
C HIS A 227 -14.99 -93.54 -12.21
N GLU A 228 -16.15 -92.90 -12.15
CA GLU A 228 -17.33 -93.46 -11.49
C GLU A 228 -17.95 -94.58 -12.33
N GLU A 229 -18.01 -94.42 -13.65
CA GLU A 229 -18.43 -95.46 -14.59
C GLU A 229 -17.50 -96.68 -14.54
N GLU A 230 -16.17 -96.48 -14.62
CA GLU A 230 -15.17 -97.56 -14.49
C GLU A 230 -15.29 -98.31 -13.15
N ARG A 231 -15.49 -97.59 -12.05
CA ARG A 231 -15.70 -98.21 -10.73
C ARG A 231 -16.97 -99.05 -10.69
N ASN A 232 -18.05 -98.56 -11.29
CA ASN A 232 -19.32 -99.30 -11.35
C ASN A 232 -19.19 -100.57 -12.19
N GLU A 233 -18.51 -100.51 -13.33
CA GLU A 233 -18.21 -101.68 -14.16
C GLU A 233 -17.39 -102.72 -13.38
N LEU A 234 -16.29 -102.30 -12.75
CA LEU A 234 -15.43 -103.18 -11.94
C LEU A 234 -16.17 -103.81 -10.75
N ALA A 235 -17.06 -103.06 -10.09
CA ALA A 235 -17.88 -103.59 -8.99
C ALA A 235 -18.85 -104.69 -9.47
N SER A 236 -19.41 -104.56 -10.68
CA SER A 236 -20.34 -105.55 -11.23
C SER A 236 -19.67 -106.90 -11.59
N LEU A 237 -18.41 -106.87 -12.03
CA LEU A 237 -17.63 -108.03 -12.47
C LEU A 237 -17.32 -109.06 -11.37
N GLY A 238 -17.37 -108.66 -10.09
CA GLY A 238 -16.91 -109.46 -8.96
C GLY A 238 -17.99 -110.12 -8.08
N THR A 239 -19.28 -109.95 -8.41
CA THR A 239 -20.40 -110.44 -7.58
C THR A 239 -21.01 -111.73 -8.16
N LEU A 240 -21.49 -112.62 -7.29
CA LEU A 240 -22.27 -113.80 -7.66
C LEU A 240 -23.72 -113.58 -7.20
N PRO A 241 -24.61 -113.05 -8.07
CA PRO A 241 -25.97 -112.70 -7.68
C PRO A 241 -26.68 -113.85 -6.98
N ILE A 242 -27.37 -113.51 -5.88
CA ILE A 242 -28.19 -114.43 -5.11
C ILE A 242 -29.65 -114.05 -5.32
N ASP A 243 -30.48 -115.02 -5.68
CA ASP A 243 -31.93 -114.91 -5.63
C ASP A 243 -32.48 -115.95 -4.65
N VAL A 244 -33.58 -115.66 -3.97
CA VAL A 244 -34.14 -116.55 -2.96
C VAL A 244 -35.63 -116.70 -3.15
N ASP A 245 -36.09 -117.94 -3.21
CA ASP A 245 -37.51 -118.29 -3.29
C ASP A 245 -38.29 -117.65 -2.12
N PRO A 246 -39.35 -116.86 -2.38
CA PRO A 246 -40.14 -116.21 -1.34
C PRO A 246 -40.76 -117.18 -0.33
N GLN A 247 -41.00 -118.43 -0.72
CA GLN A 247 -41.54 -119.48 0.14
C GLN A 247 -40.46 -120.25 0.91
N GLY A 248 -39.18 -119.86 0.77
CA GLY A 248 -38.06 -120.47 1.49
C GLY A 248 -37.70 -121.89 1.01
N ASN A 249 -38.09 -122.27 -0.23
CA ASN A 249 -37.81 -123.62 -0.72
C ASN A 249 -36.38 -123.75 -1.27
N PHE A 250 -35.85 -122.71 -1.93
CA PHE A 250 -34.52 -122.74 -2.52
C PHE A 250 -33.84 -121.36 -2.57
N ILE A 251 -32.51 -121.39 -2.68
CA ILE A 251 -31.66 -120.23 -3.00
C ILE A 251 -31.01 -120.49 -4.35
N VAL A 252 -30.93 -119.48 -5.21
CA VAL A 252 -30.21 -119.54 -6.49
C VAL A 252 -28.98 -118.66 -6.39
N ILE A 253 -27.83 -119.18 -6.81
CA ILE A 253 -26.61 -118.41 -7.02
C ILE A 253 -26.28 -118.49 -8.51
N GLU A 254 -26.01 -117.35 -9.13
CA GLU A 254 -25.64 -117.29 -10.53
C GLU A 254 -24.16 -116.89 -10.68
N ASN A 255 -23.40 -117.68 -11.42
CA ASN A 255 -22.07 -117.26 -11.91
C ASN A 255 -22.25 -116.57 -13.26
N ALA A 256 -22.90 -115.40 -13.21
CA ALA A 256 -23.17 -114.54 -14.37
C ALA A 256 -21.95 -113.70 -14.80
N GLY A 257 -20.80 -113.87 -14.13
CA GLY A 257 -19.60 -113.07 -14.35
C GLY A 257 -19.11 -113.11 -15.81
N SER A 258 -18.77 -111.95 -16.35
CA SER A 258 -18.24 -111.80 -17.72
C SER A 258 -16.79 -112.30 -17.87
N THR A 259 -16.12 -112.67 -16.77
CA THR A 259 -14.75 -113.19 -16.75
C THR A 259 -14.62 -114.59 -17.38
N GLY A 260 -15.73 -115.31 -17.58
CA GLY A 260 -15.73 -116.63 -18.20
C GLY A 260 -15.10 -117.74 -17.34
N LYS A 261 -14.78 -117.45 -16.07
CA LYS A 261 -14.09 -118.37 -15.17
C LYS A 261 -15.06 -119.17 -14.31
N ASP A 262 -14.71 -120.43 -14.10
CA ASP A 262 -15.35 -121.27 -13.09
C ASP A 262 -14.99 -120.74 -11.70
N GLN A 263 -15.97 -120.70 -10.79
CA GLN A 263 -15.77 -120.26 -9.42
C GLN A 263 -15.60 -121.48 -8.51
N ASP A 264 -14.42 -121.60 -7.90
CA ASP A 264 -14.20 -122.56 -6.82
C ASP A 264 -14.92 -122.06 -5.55
N MET A 265 -15.79 -122.90 -4.99
CA MET A 265 -16.60 -122.61 -3.81
C MET A 265 -16.11 -123.39 -2.58
N LYS A 266 -14.91 -123.99 -2.65
CA LYS A 266 -14.32 -124.70 -1.51
C LYS A 266 -14.24 -123.79 -0.29
N GLY A 267 -14.79 -124.26 0.84
CA GLY A 267 -14.82 -123.53 2.10
C GLY A 267 -15.88 -122.43 2.18
N TRP A 268 -16.61 -122.13 1.09
CA TRP A 268 -17.65 -121.12 1.08
C TRP A 268 -18.86 -121.56 1.89
N SER A 269 -19.66 -120.58 2.31
CA SER A 269 -20.91 -120.85 3.01
C SER A 269 -22.01 -119.87 2.63
N LEU A 270 -23.24 -120.38 2.62
CA LEU A 270 -24.44 -119.56 2.64
C LEU A 270 -24.88 -119.39 4.09
N ARG A 271 -25.14 -118.14 4.47
CA ARG A 271 -25.66 -117.78 5.78
C ARG A 271 -26.95 -116.98 5.59
N ARG A 272 -28.05 -117.50 6.10
CA ARG A 272 -29.35 -116.81 6.05
C ARG A 272 -29.81 -116.46 7.45
N LYS A 273 -29.95 -115.16 7.71
CA LYS A 273 -30.54 -114.58 8.92
C LYS A 273 -32.02 -114.33 8.66
N ILE A 274 -32.88 -114.80 9.57
CA ILE A 274 -34.33 -114.59 9.50
C ILE A 274 -34.76 -113.92 10.81
N ASP A 275 -35.20 -112.67 10.71
CA ASP A 275 -35.59 -111.84 11.85
C ASP A 275 -34.51 -111.90 12.95
N ASN A 276 -34.91 -112.18 14.20
CA ASN A 276 -34.00 -112.32 15.35
C ASN A 276 -33.67 -113.80 15.67
N LYS A 277 -33.84 -114.72 14.72
CA LYS A 277 -33.55 -116.15 14.91
C LYS A 277 -32.07 -116.45 14.67
N GLU A 278 -31.61 -117.63 15.09
CA GLU A 278 -30.29 -118.13 14.74
C GLU A 278 -30.10 -118.25 13.22
N ASP A 279 -28.85 -118.12 12.79
CA ASP A 279 -28.50 -118.12 11.38
C ASP A 279 -28.57 -119.54 10.82
N LEU A 280 -29.25 -119.69 9.69
CA LEU A 280 -29.19 -120.91 8.91
C LEU A 280 -27.89 -120.91 8.12
N VAL A 281 -27.04 -121.93 8.34
CA VAL A 281 -25.74 -122.03 7.67
C VAL A 281 -25.69 -123.30 6.82
N TYR A 282 -25.34 -123.12 5.55
CA TYR A 282 -25.02 -124.19 4.62
C TYR A 282 -23.59 -124.03 4.14
N LYS A 283 -22.81 -125.10 4.23
CA LYS A 283 -21.44 -125.14 3.69
C LYS A 283 -21.44 -125.90 2.38
N PHE A 284 -20.76 -125.36 1.37
CA PHE A 284 -20.62 -126.04 0.09
C PHE A 284 -19.72 -127.28 0.23
N PRO A 285 -19.92 -128.33 -0.60
CA PRO A 285 -19.00 -129.46 -0.66
C PRO A 285 -17.57 -129.00 -0.99
N GLU A 286 -16.57 -129.63 -0.38
CA GLU A 286 -15.14 -129.26 -0.49
C GLU A 286 -14.59 -129.20 -1.93
N ASN A 287 -15.22 -129.91 -2.87
CA ASN A 287 -14.81 -129.95 -4.28
C ASN A 287 -15.85 -129.32 -5.21
N PHE A 288 -16.76 -128.49 -4.69
CA PHE A 288 -17.81 -127.89 -5.49
C PHE A 288 -17.29 -126.68 -6.28
N VAL A 289 -17.50 -126.71 -7.59
CA VAL A 289 -17.11 -125.64 -8.51
C VAL A 289 -18.34 -125.17 -9.27
N LEU A 290 -18.68 -123.89 -9.12
CA LEU A 290 -19.77 -123.26 -9.86
C LEU A 290 -19.27 -122.85 -11.25
N LYS A 291 -19.68 -123.60 -12.27
CA LYS A 291 -19.25 -123.37 -13.66
C LYS A 291 -19.59 -121.96 -14.13
N SER A 292 -18.74 -121.41 -14.99
CA SER A 292 -19.01 -120.11 -15.61
C SER A 292 -20.33 -120.12 -16.37
N ARG A 293 -21.09 -119.03 -16.29
CA ARG A 293 -22.40 -118.86 -16.93
C ARG A 293 -23.42 -119.93 -16.54
N SER A 294 -23.26 -120.52 -15.36
CA SER A 294 -24.20 -121.48 -14.81
C SER A 294 -24.90 -120.91 -13.58
N ARG A 295 -26.08 -121.46 -13.30
CA ARG A 295 -26.84 -121.16 -12.09
C ARG A 295 -26.87 -122.41 -11.24
N LEU A 296 -26.76 -122.21 -9.93
CA LEU A 296 -26.88 -123.25 -8.94
C LEU A 296 -28.11 -122.99 -8.11
N ARG A 297 -29.00 -123.97 -8.04
CA ARG A 297 -30.15 -123.98 -7.15
C ARG A 297 -29.85 -124.84 -5.93
N ILE A 298 -30.07 -124.30 -4.74
CA ILE A 298 -29.81 -124.97 -3.48
C ILE A 298 -31.14 -125.15 -2.76
N LEU A 299 -31.68 -126.35 -2.86
CA LEU A 299 -32.95 -126.73 -2.27
C LEU A 299 -32.77 -126.96 -0.76
N SER A 300 -33.76 -126.53 0.02
CA SER A 300 -33.89 -127.00 1.39
C SER A 300 -34.31 -128.47 1.43
N ARG A 301 -34.06 -129.16 2.54
CA ARG A 301 -34.34 -130.59 2.69
C ARG A 301 -35.82 -130.94 2.45
N ASN A 302 -36.75 -130.08 2.85
CA ASN A 302 -38.19 -130.32 2.75
C ASN A 302 -38.81 -129.79 1.45
N ALA A 303 -38.02 -129.15 0.58
CA ALA A 303 -38.53 -128.68 -0.71
C ALA A 303 -38.94 -129.84 -1.61
N SER A 304 -40.06 -129.69 -2.33
CA SER A 304 -40.50 -130.70 -3.29
C SER A 304 -39.47 -130.85 -4.41
N LYS A 305 -38.89 -132.05 -4.50
CA LYS A 305 -37.96 -132.44 -5.56
C LYS A 305 -38.73 -132.67 -6.86
N GLY A 306 -39.08 -131.60 -7.57
CA GLY A 306 -39.68 -131.67 -8.90
C GLY A 306 -38.71 -132.28 -9.94
N SER A 307 -38.94 -132.03 -11.23
CA SER A 307 -37.95 -132.39 -12.26
C SER A 307 -36.65 -131.58 -12.03
N ILE A 308 -35.59 -132.24 -11.55
CA ILE A 308 -34.34 -131.61 -11.13
C ILE A 308 -33.22 -131.98 -12.11
N ASN A 309 -32.43 -130.98 -12.53
CA ASN A 309 -31.12 -131.19 -13.13
C ASN A 309 -30.08 -131.38 -12.01
N GLU A 310 -29.61 -132.60 -11.79
CA GLU A 310 -28.67 -132.95 -10.71
C GLU A 310 -27.33 -132.21 -10.79
N LYS A 311 -26.93 -131.72 -11.99
CA LYS A 311 -25.68 -130.98 -12.16
C LYS A 311 -25.76 -129.50 -11.76
N GLU A 312 -26.96 -128.97 -11.59
CA GLU A 312 -27.22 -127.55 -11.29
C GLU A 312 -27.99 -127.37 -9.98
N THR A 313 -28.13 -128.46 -9.21
CA THR A 313 -28.94 -128.48 -8.00
C THR A 313 -28.21 -129.16 -6.87
N LEU A 314 -28.10 -128.47 -5.73
CA LEU A 314 -27.67 -129.05 -4.46
C LEU A 314 -28.85 -129.12 -3.50
N VAL A 315 -28.83 -130.11 -2.61
CA VAL A 315 -29.78 -130.20 -1.50
C VAL A 315 -29.00 -129.88 -0.22
N ALA A 316 -29.46 -128.86 0.51
CA ALA A 316 -28.91 -128.50 1.81
C ALA A 316 -29.52 -129.42 2.89
N ASP A 317 -28.94 -130.61 3.06
CA ASP A 317 -29.44 -131.59 4.03
C ASP A 317 -29.43 -131.08 5.48
N SER A 318 -28.55 -130.11 5.79
CA SER A 318 -28.47 -129.43 7.09
C SER A 318 -29.55 -128.37 7.30
N VAL A 319 -30.31 -128.00 6.27
CA VAL A 319 -31.30 -126.92 6.30
C VAL A 319 -32.68 -127.48 5.93
N GLN A 320 -33.57 -127.57 6.93
CA GLN A 320 -34.93 -128.11 6.71
C GLN A 320 -35.76 -127.26 5.75
N THR A 321 -35.71 -125.94 5.93
CA THR A 321 -36.31 -124.91 5.08
C THR A 321 -35.41 -123.68 5.12
N TRP A 322 -35.33 -122.92 4.02
CA TRP A 322 -34.67 -121.61 4.04
C TRP A 322 -35.50 -120.55 4.74
N GLY A 323 -36.75 -120.86 5.09
CA GLY A 323 -37.60 -120.08 5.97
C GLY A 323 -38.11 -118.75 5.38
N THR A 324 -39.16 -118.26 6.02
CA THR A 324 -39.88 -117.02 5.70
C THR A 324 -39.95 -116.15 6.96
N GLY A 325 -39.95 -114.83 6.79
CA GLY A 325 -39.94 -113.85 7.88
C GLY A 325 -40.10 -112.42 7.35
N SER A 326 -40.15 -111.45 8.25
CA SER A 326 -40.35 -110.04 7.89
C SER A 326 -39.05 -109.40 7.37
N ASN A 327 -37.90 -109.77 7.94
CA ASN A 327 -36.59 -109.30 7.50
C ASN A 327 -35.62 -110.46 7.37
N MET A 328 -35.23 -110.77 6.13
CA MET A 328 -34.36 -111.89 5.80
C MET A 328 -33.15 -111.41 5.03
N ILE A 329 -31.97 -111.83 5.47
CA ILE A 329 -30.70 -111.47 4.85
C ILE A 329 -29.98 -112.76 4.51
N THR A 330 -29.68 -112.95 3.24
CA THR A 330 -28.91 -114.10 2.75
C THR A 330 -27.56 -113.62 2.27
N ARG A 331 -26.50 -114.17 2.84
CA ARG A 331 -25.11 -113.82 2.51
C ARG A 331 -24.39 -115.03 1.98
N LEU A 332 -23.68 -114.83 0.89
CA LEU A 332 -22.69 -115.77 0.38
C LEU A 332 -21.32 -115.33 0.87
N LEU A 333 -20.67 -116.17 1.66
CA LEU A 333 -19.39 -115.90 2.29
C LEU A 333 -18.33 -116.84 1.69
N ASP A 334 -17.13 -116.32 1.42
CA ASP A 334 -16.00 -117.14 0.97
C ASP A 334 -15.35 -117.93 2.13
N ASP A 335 -14.25 -118.62 1.85
CA ASP A 335 -13.46 -119.42 2.80
C ASP A 335 -12.82 -118.58 3.93
N LYS A 336 -12.66 -117.26 3.73
CA LYS A 336 -12.16 -116.31 4.72
C LYS A 336 -13.29 -115.65 5.52
N GLY A 337 -14.53 -115.84 5.10
CA GLY A 337 -15.72 -115.21 5.69
C GLY A 337 -16.04 -113.85 5.09
N ASP A 338 -15.40 -113.45 3.98
CA ASP A 338 -15.71 -112.22 3.26
C ASP A 338 -17.03 -112.36 2.49
N GLU A 339 -17.87 -111.32 2.55
CA GLU A 339 -19.16 -111.30 1.84
C GLU A 339 -18.95 -111.08 0.34
N LYS A 340 -19.37 -112.06 -0.47
CA LYS A 340 -19.28 -112.01 -1.94
C LYS A 340 -20.58 -111.66 -2.63
N ALA A 341 -21.69 -111.89 -1.95
CA ALA A 341 -23.00 -111.41 -2.35
C ALA A 341 -23.93 -111.38 -1.15
N VAL A 342 -24.87 -110.46 -1.19
CA VAL A 342 -25.93 -110.33 -0.19
C VAL A 342 -27.26 -110.07 -0.89
N PHE A 343 -28.29 -110.75 -0.39
CA PHE A 343 -29.65 -110.55 -0.83
C PHE A 343 -30.53 -110.26 0.38
N ASN A 344 -31.15 -109.08 0.37
CA ASN A 344 -32.02 -108.60 1.43
C ASN A 344 -33.47 -108.73 0.98
N GLN A 345 -34.27 -109.51 1.69
CA GLN A 345 -35.71 -109.62 1.50
C GLN A 345 -36.41 -108.99 2.71
N ARG A 346 -37.23 -107.97 2.47
CA ARG A 346 -38.07 -107.36 3.50
C ARG A 346 -39.52 -107.43 3.05
N PHE A 347 -40.35 -108.06 3.86
CA PHE A 347 -41.80 -108.07 3.70
C PHE A 347 -42.39 -107.13 4.75
N GLN A 348 -43.19 -106.16 4.29
CA GLN A 348 -43.91 -105.21 5.16
C GLN A 348 -45.03 -105.90 5.93
#